data_AF-A0A8I2YEW9-F1
#
_entry.id   AF-A0A8I2YEW9-F1
#
_cell.length_a   1.000
_cell.length_b   1.000
_cell.length_c   1.000
_cell.angle_alpha   90.00
_cell.angle_beta   90.00
_cell.angle_gamma   90.00
#
_symmetry.space_group_name_H-M   'P 1'
#
loop_
_entity.id
_entity.type
_entity.pdbx_description
1 polymer ?
#
loop_
_entity_poly.entity_id
_entity_poly.type
_entity_poly.pdbx_seq_one_letter_code
_entity_poly.pdbx_strand_id
1 'polypeptide(L)' 'MEETFKELRDKPCKETVQAAAEKMVQSVRTLNCQTCSATVTEGMRDLSDLFVKKVKEVVSQVTRILAVIPCKS' A
#
# COMPACT_ATOMS: atom_id res chain seq x y z
N MET A 1 -3.89 -8.43 -3.04
CA MET A 1 -4.44 -7.06 -3.06
C MET A 1 -5.81 -7.01 -2.36
N GLU A 2 -6.74 -7.90 -2.70
CA GLU A 2 -8.08 -7.98 -2.08
C GLU A 2 -8.07 -8.20 -0.57
N GLU A 3 -7.21 -9.08 -0.04
CA GLU A 3 -7.08 -9.30 1.41
C GLU A 3 -6.63 -8.05 2.17
N THR A 4 -5.70 -7.29 1.60
CA THR A 4 -5.21 -6.02 2.17
C THR A 4 -6.34 -5.00 2.27
N PHE A 5 -7.20 -4.91 1.25
CA PHE A 5 -8.40 -4.07 1.29
C PHE A 5 -9.42 -4.54 2.33
N LYS A 6 -9.58 -5.85 2.47
CA LYS A 6 -10.45 -6.46 3.49
C LYS A 6 -9.98 -6.11 4.90
N GLU A 7 -8.70 -6.26 5.21
CA GLU A 7 -8.13 -5.87 6.51
C GLU A 7 -8.29 -4.38 6.80
N LEU A 8 -8.04 -3.52 5.81
CA LEU A 8 -8.23 -2.08 5.93
C LEU A 8 -9.69 -1.70 6.22
N ARG A 9 -10.65 -2.36 5.57
CA ARG A 9 -12.08 -2.11 5.78
C ARG A 9 -12.53 -2.60 7.16
N ASP A 10 -12.09 -3.78 7.56
CA ASP A 10 -12.58 -4.45 8.76
C ASP A 10 -11.91 -3.87 10.03
N LYS A 11 -10.67 -3.36 9.92
CA LYS A 11 -9.93 -2.70 11.01
C LYS A 11 -9.15 -1.47 10.51
N PRO A 12 -9.80 -0.34 10.20
CA PRO A 12 -9.12 0.88 9.78
C PRO A 12 -8.53 1.60 11.00
N CYS A 13 -7.50 1.04 11.62
CA CYS A 13 -6.75 1.71 12.68
C CYS A 13 -5.28 1.89 12.25
N LYS A 14 -4.56 2.82 12.89
CA LYS A 14 -3.24 3.30 12.44
C LYS A 14 -2.27 2.15 12.13
N GLU A 15 -2.19 1.18 13.03
CA GLU A 15 -1.32 0.02 12.92
C GLU A 15 -1.70 -0.87 11.74
N THR A 16 -2.99 -1.16 11.54
CA THR A 16 -3.48 -1.96 10.41
C THR A 16 -3.27 -1.24 9.08
N VAL A 17 -3.51 0.08 9.04
CA VAL A 17 -3.29 0.90 7.84
C VAL A 17 -1.82 0.90 7.44
N GLN A 18 -0.92 1.06 8.41
CA GLN A 18 0.52 1.04 8.16
C GLN A 18 0.99 -0.35 7.69
N ALA A 19 0.58 -1.42 8.36
CA ALA A 19 0.93 -2.79 7.99
C ALA A 19 0.39 -3.18 6.59
N ALA A 20 -0.86 -2.82 6.30
CA ALA A 20 -1.49 -3.05 5.00
C ALA A 20 -0.76 -2.31 3.88
N ALA A 21 -0.40 -1.04 4.11
CA ALA A 21 0.37 -0.24 3.17
C ALA A 21 1.75 -0.85 2.90
N GLU A 22 2.49 -1.23 3.95
CA GLU A 22 3.81 -1.87 3.82
C GLU A 22 3.75 -3.19 3.04
N LYS A 23 2.77 -4.05 3.31
CA LYS A 23 2.53 -5.31 2.59
C LYS A 23 2.27 -5.05 1.09
N MET A 24 1.51 -4.00 0.77
CA MET A 24 1.20 -3.62 -0.60
C MET A 24 2.43 -3.09 -1.34
N VAL A 25 3.23 -2.24 -0.69
CA VAL A 25 4.52 -1.76 -1.22
C VAL A 25 5.45 -2.92 -1.53
N GLN A 26 5.57 -3.90 -0.61
CA GLN A 26 6.41 -5.07 -0.83
C GLN A 26 5.91 -5.92 -2.00
N SER A 27 4.61 -6.21 -2.07
CA SER A 27 4.03 -7.01 -3.16
C SER A 27 4.31 -6.38 -4.52
N VAL A 28 4.21 -5.06 -4.63
CA VAL A 28 4.49 -4.35 -5.89
C VAL A 28 5.99 -4.40 -6.23
N ARG A 29 6.89 -4.20 -5.26
CA ARG A 29 8.34 -4.35 -5.46
C ARG A 29 8.76 -5.76 -5.90
N THR A 30 8.04 -6.79 -5.45
CA THR A 30 8.34 -8.19 -5.83
C THR A 30 7.88 -8.57 -7.23
N LEU A 31 7.04 -7.76 -7.90
CA LEU A 31 6.58 -8.01 -9.28
C LEU A 31 7.69 -7.77 -10.33
N ASN A 32 8.96 -7.77 -9.92
CA ASN A 32 10.15 -7.55 -10.73
C ASN A 32 10.15 -8.48 -11.96
N CYS A 33 9.66 -7.97 -13.10
CA CYS A 33 9.47 -8.76 -14.29
C CYS A 33 10.79 -8.91 -15.05
N GLN A 34 11.50 -10.00 -14.79
CA GLN A 34 12.81 -10.27 -15.39
C GLN A 34 12.73 -10.61 -16.89
N THR A 35 11.57 -11.05 -17.39
CA THR A 35 11.35 -11.48 -18.78
C THR A 35 10.50 -10.52 -19.59
N CYS A 36 10.06 -9.40 -19.01
CA CYS A 36 9.29 -8.38 -19.71
C CYS A 36 10.15 -7.57 -20.67
N SER A 37 9.53 -6.96 -21.69
CA SER A 37 10.20 -5.95 -22.50
C SER A 37 10.65 -4.77 -21.61
N ALA A 38 11.73 -4.09 -22.01
CA ALA A 38 12.30 -2.98 -21.24
C ALA A 38 11.25 -1.91 -20.87
N THR A 39 10.36 -1.58 -21.81
CA THR A 39 9.25 -0.63 -21.62
C THR A 39 8.28 -1.06 -20.53
N VAL A 40 7.96 -2.36 -20.44
CA VAL A 40 7.08 -2.88 -19.39
C VAL A 40 7.79 -2.87 -18.04
N THR A 41 9.08 -3.20 -18.01
CA THR A 41 9.89 -3.13 -16.78
C THR A 41 10.02 -1.70 -16.25
N GLU A 42 10.26 -0.71 -17.12
CA GLU A 42 10.26 0.71 -16.77
C GLU A 42 8.87 1.17 -16.30
N GLY A 43 7.81 0.83 -17.03
CA GLY A 43 6.44 1.17 -16.63
C GLY A 43 6.04 0.57 -15.28
N MET A 44 6.49 -0.65 -14.97
CA MET A 44 6.26 -1.27 -13.66
C MET A 44 7.05 -0.59 -12.54
N ARG A 45 8.26 -0.09 -12.80
CA ARG A 45 8.99 0.75 -11.82
C ARG A 45 8.26 2.05 -11.55
N ASP A 46 7.84 2.76 -12.59
CA ASP A 46 7.12 4.04 -12.45
C ASP A 46 5.78 3.85 -11.72
N LEU A 47 5.04 2.80 -12.07
CA LEU A 47 3.82 2.40 -11.37
C LEU A 47 4.10 2.13 -9.90
N SER A 48 5.18 1.39 -9.60
CA SER A 48 5.57 1.07 -8.22
C SER A 48 5.81 2.33 -7.40
N ASP A 49 6.55 3.29 -7.93
CA ASP A 49 6.87 4.53 -7.22
C ASP A 49 5.64 5.42 -7.03
N LEU A 50 4.81 5.58 -8.07
CA LEU A 50 3.56 6.33 -7.99
C LEU A 50 2.58 5.71 -6.99
N PHE A 51 2.47 4.39 -7.02
CA PHE A 51 1.60 3.65 -6.11
C PHE A 51 2.04 3.82 -4.65
N VAL A 52 3.34 3.65 -4.36
CA VAL A 52 3.89 3.87 -3.02
C VAL A 52 3.62 5.29 -2.54
N LYS A 53 3.84 6.29 -3.40
CA LYS A 53 3.58 7.69 -3.08
C LYS A 53 2.11 7.92 -2.72
N LYS A 54 1.18 7.40 -3.52
CA LYS A 54 -0.26 7.58 -3.27
C LYS A 54 -0.76 6.83 -2.05
N VAL A 55 -0.27 5.61 -1.81
CA VAL A 55 -0.56 4.90 -0.57
C VAL A 55 -0.10 5.73 0.63
N LYS A 56 1.15 6.23 0.65
CA LYS A 56 1.64 7.06 1.76
C LYS A 56 0.81 8.33 1.97
N GLU A 57 0.39 9.00 0.90
CA GLU A 57 -0.44 10.20 0.96
C GLU A 57 -1.82 9.89 1.56
N VAL A 58 -2.50 8.87 1.06
CA VAL A 58 -3.82 8.43 1.55
C VAL A 58 -3.70 7.96 2.99
N VAL A 59 -2.68 7.18 3.33
CA VAL A 59 -2.39 6.80 4.73
C VAL A 59 -2.19 8.03 5.58
N SER A 60 -1.42 9.03 5.15
CA SER A 60 -1.24 10.26 5.94
C SER A 60 -2.55 11.02 6.15
N GLN A 61 -3.45 11.07 5.17
CA GLN A 61 -4.76 11.71 5.30
C GLN A 61 -5.66 10.93 6.25
N VAL A 62 -5.69 9.61 6.07
CA VAL A 62 -6.48 8.68 6.87
C VAL A 62 -5.94 8.64 8.30
N THR A 63 -4.63 8.58 8.56
CA THR A 63 -4.03 8.66 9.90
C THR A 63 -4.33 9.98 10.61
N ARG A 64 -4.42 11.11 9.89
CA ARG A 64 -4.90 12.37 10.49
C ARG A 64 -6.34 12.26 11.00
N ILE A 65 -7.19 11.50 10.30
CA ILE A 65 -8.59 11.24 10.66
C ILE A 65 -8.70 10.13 11.73
N LEU A 66 -7.86 9.08 11.61
CA LEU A 66 -7.84 7.87 12.42
C LEU A 66 -6.97 7.96 13.68
N ALA A 67 -6.24 9.06 13.90
CA ALA A 67 -5.62 9.34 15.21
C ALA A 67 -6.65 9.34 16.35
N VAL A 68 -7.93 9.36 16.02
CA VAL A 68 -9.09 9.28 16.91
C VAL A 68 -9.63 7.83 17.05
N ILE A 69 -9.17 6.86 16.24
CA ILE A 69 -9.64 5.46 16.26
C ILE A 69 -8.56 4.53 16.85
N PRO A 70 -8.64 4.19 18.14
CA PRO A 70 -7.71 3.24 18.75
C PRO A 70 -7.92 1.81 18.21
N CYS A 71 -6.84 1.09 17.87
CA CYS A 71 -6.92 -0.35 17.65
C CYS A 71 -7.27 -1.01 18.99
N LYS A 72 -8.50 -1.50 19.14
CA LYS A 72 -8.88 -2.29 20.32
C LYS A 72 -8.34 -3.70 20.14
N SER A 73 -7.49 -4.14 21.09
CA SER A 73 -6.98 -5.51 21.20
C SER A 73 -8.11 -6.52 21.42
#